data_AF-A0A3A5W688-F1
#
_entry.id   AF-A0A3A5W688-F1
#
_cell.length_a   1.000
_cell.length_b   1.000
_cell.length_c   1.000
_cell.angle_alpha   90.00
_cell.angle_beta   90.00
_cell.angle_gamma   90.00
#
_symmetry.space_group_name_H-M   'P 1'
#
loop_
_entity.id
_entity.type
_entity.pdbx_description
1 polymer ?
#
loop_
_entity_poly.entity_id
_entity_poly.type
_entity_poly.pdbx_seq_one_letter_code
_entity_poly.pdbx_strand_id
1 'polypeptide(L)'
;MPPFWPFKKKEPVAQIEEAPPAPVVYKRGENPNAKGGVQTDSAAYKDALALFGGGSDKVEAATDQSVHYDGVTAEAGVSVSLSEAVAESEEEVEAQDAFTWVHHTDGYHYKRRADGSFEPTPHTKNQDGTYSPYA
;
A
#
# COMPACT_ATOMS: atom_id res chain seq x y z
N MET A 1 24.89 61.88 -3.50
CA MET A 1 25.27 60.81 -4.45
C MET A 1 24.50 59.56 -4.04
N PRO A 2 23.59 59.02 -4.88
CA PRO A 2 22.80 57.86 -4.48
C PRO A 2 23.67 56.59 -4.44
N PRO A 3 23.44 55.69 -3.47
CA PRO A 3 24.23 54.46 -3.32
C PRO A 3 23.97 53.47 -4.46
N PHE A 4 25.03 52.77 -4.90
CA PHE A 4 24.96 51.72 -5.90
C PHE A 4 24.45 50.41 -5.28
N TRP A 5 23.24 50.00 -5.66
CA TRP A 5 22.71 48.68 -5.31
C TRP A 5 23.11 47.63 -6.36
N PRO A 6 23.60 46.44 -5.96
CA PRO A 6 24.04 45.38 -6.88
C PRO A 6 22.90 44.54 -7.45
N PHE A 7 21.65 45.03 -7.41
CA PHE A 7 20.52 44.34 -8.03
C PHE A 7 20.56 44.62 -9.53
N LYS A 8 21.07 43.66 -10.29
CA LYS A 8 20.87 43.62 -11.75
C LYS A 8 19.39 43.82 -12.05
N LYS A 9 19.09 44.77 -12.95
CA LYS A 9 17.72 44.99 -13.45
C LYS A 9 17.21 43.65 -13.99
N LYS A 10 16.03 43.24 -13.52
CA LYS A 10 15.43 41.93 -13.83
C LYS A 10 15.32 41.77 -15.36
N GLU A 11 15.76 40.62 -15.87
CA GLU A 11 15.49 40.22 -17.26
C GLU A 11 13.98 40.21 -17.50
N PRO A 12 13.51 40.63 -18.70
CA PRO A 12 12.10 40.55 -19.03
C PRO A 12 11.67 39.08 -19.00
N VAL A 13 10.63 38.78 -18.22
CA VAL A 13 10.06 37.43 -18.11
C VAL A 13 9.67 36.97 -19.51
N ALA A 14 10.21 35.82 -19.93
CA ALA A 14 9.85 35.19 -21.18
C ALA A 14 8.33 34.98 -21.21
N GLN A 15 7.65 35.65 -22.15
CA GLN A 15 6.24 35.42 -22.39
C GLN A 15 6.10 34.00 -22.92
N ILE A 16 5.68 33.09 -22.05
CA ILE A 16 5.32 31.72 -22.42
C ILE A 16 4.07 31.86 -23.29
N GLU A 17 4.19 31.59 -24.59
CA GLU A 17 3.07 31.51 -25.52
C GLU A 17 2.26 30.25 -25.22
N GLU A 18 1.48 30.28 -24.14
CA GLU A 18 0.53 29.21 -23.84
C GLU A 18 -0.65 29.33 -24.80
N ALA A 19 -0.85 28.29 -25.62
CA ALA A 19 -1.98 28.21 -26.52
C ALA A 19 -3.30 28.22 -25.71
N PRO A 20 -4.33 28.96 -26.16
CA PRO A 20 -5.59 29.01 -25.44
C PRO A 20 -6.22 27.61 -25.34
N PRO A 21 -6.87 27.28 -24.20
CA PRO A 21 -7.49 25.98 -24.02
C PRO A 21 -8.62 25.78 -25.05
N ALA A 22 -8.83 24.53 -25.45
CA ALA A 22 -9.89 24.18 -26.38
C ALA A 22 -11.27 24.58 -25.81
N PRO A 23 -12.16 25.18 -26.61
CA PRO A 23 -13.49 25.58 -26.15
C PRO A 23 -14.35 24.36 -25.82
N VAL A 24 -14.97 24.38 -24.64
CA VAL A 24 -15.92 23.33 -24.22
C VAL A 24 -17.26 23.56 -24.95
N VAL A 25 -17.56 22.70 -25.93
CA VAL A 25 -18.82 22.76 -26.70
C VAL A 25 -19.83 21.79 -26.10
N TYR A 26 -20.93 22.32 -25.55
CA TYR A 26 -22.03 21.49 -25.06
C TYR A 26 -22.98 21.11 -26.22
N LYS A 27 -23.08 19.82 -26.53
CA LYS A 27 -24.09 19.29 -27.45
C LYS A 27 -25.39 19.04 -26.69
N ARG A 28 -26.51 19.54 -27.22
CA ARG A 28 -27.84 19.34 -26.62
C ARG A 28 -28.19 17.84 -26.62
N GLY A 29 -28.20 17.23 -25.43
CA GLY A 29 -28.53 15.81 -25.23
C GLY A 29 -27.36 14.94 -24.75
N GLU A 30 -26.13 15.46 -24.73
CA GLU A 30 -24.97 14.74 -24.20
C GLU A 30 -24.78 15.08 -22.73
N ASN A 31 -24.77 14.07 -21.85
CA ASN A 31 -24.55 14.27 -20.42
C ASN A 31 -23.03 14.45 -20.19
N PRO A 32 -22.56 15.62 -19.72
CA PRO A 32 -21.12 15.86 -19.52
C PRO A 32 -20.50 14.97 -18.42
N ASN A 33 -21.33 14.34 -17.59
CA ASN A 33 -20.91 13.37 -16.56
C ASN A 33 -21.14 11.91 -16.99
N ALA A 34 -21.52 11.64 -18.24
CA ALA A 34 -21.59 10.28 -18.74
C ALA A 34 -20.17 9.70 -18.73
N LYS A 35 -19.92 8.76 -17.81
CA LYS A 35 -18.71 7.95 -17.86
C LYS A 35 -18.72 7.20 -19.19
N GLY A 36 -17.62 7.27 -19.92
CA GLY A 36 -17.43 6.48 -21.13
C GLY A 36 -17.70 5.00 -20.84
N GLY A 37 -18.14 4.26 -21.86
CA GLY A 37 -18.38 2.83 -21.72
C GLY A 37 -17.16 2.13 -21.13
N VAL A 38 -17.38 1.16 -20.23
CA VAL A 38 -16.32 0.40 -19.57
C VAL A 38 -15.46 -0.25 -20.65
N GLN A 39 -14.24 0.24 -20.84
CA GLN A 39 -13.29 -0.38 -21.73
C GLN A 39 -12.68 -1.57 -20.99
N THR A 40 -13.17 -2.76 -21.29
CA THR A 40 -12.55 -4.00 -20.82
C THR A 40 -11.37 -4.30 -21.72
N ASP A 41 -10.16 -4.05 -21.22
CA ASP A 41 -8.95 -4.50 -21.89
C ASP A 41 -8.81 -6.02 -21.70
N SER A 42 -9.10 -6.76 -22.77
CA SER A 42 -9.00 -8.22 -22.78
C SER A 42 -7.58 -8.73 -22.53
N ALA A 43 -6.55 -7.94 -22.86
CA ALA A 43 -5.16 -8.31 -22.60
C ALA A 43 -4.85 -8.19 -21.11
N ALA A 44 -5.22 -7.07 -20.50
CA ALA A 44 -5.08 -6.86 -19.06
C ALA A 44 -5.88 -7.89 -18.24
N TYR A 45 -7.08 -8.26 -18.71
CA TYR A 45 -7.87 -9.31 -18.07
C TYR A 45 -7.17 -10.68 -18.11
N LYS A 46 -6.57 -11.06 -19.25
CA LYS A 46 -5.82 -12.32 -19.37
C LYS A 46 -4.56 -12.33 -18.53
N ASP A 47 -3.85 -11.20 -18.47
CA ASP A 47 -2.64 -11.07 -17.65
C ASP A 47 -2.97 -11.16 -16.15
N ALA A 48 -4.06 -10.53 -15.71
CA ALA A 48 -4.56 -10.66 -14.35
C ALA A 48 -4.98 -12.11 -14.01
N LEU A 49 -5.60 -12.82 -14.95
CA LEU A 49 -5.90 -14.24 -14.78
C LEU A 49 -4.62 -15.11 -14.68
N ALA A 50 -3.55 -14.75 -15.39
CA ALA A 50 -2.27 -15.46 -15.28
C ALA A 50 -1.52 -15.12 -13.99
N LEU A 51 -1.65 -13.89 -13.49
CA LEU A 51 -0.95 -13.41 -12.29
C LEU A 51 -1.66 -13.83 -11.00
N PHE A 52 -3.00 -13.84 -10.99
CA PHE A 52 -3.81 -14.14 -9.81
C PHE A 52 -4.49 -15.53 -9.87
N GLY A 53 -4.71 -16.08 -11.07
CA GLY A 53 -5.17 -17.45 -11.21
C GLY A 53 -4.00 -18.40 -10.95
N GLY A 54 -4.14 -19.31 -9.98
CA GLY A 54 -3.11 -20.27 -9.56
C GLY A 54 -2.73 -21.33 -10.61
N GLY A 55 -2.77 -21.01 -11.90
CA GLY A 55 -2.44 -21.89 -13.02
C GLY A 55 -3.50 -22.94 -13.37
N SER A 56 -4.66 -22.94 -12.71
CA SER A 56 -5.76 -23.86 -13.01
C SER A 56 -6.75 -23.25 -14.01
N ASP A 57 -7.02 -23.96 -15.12
CA ASP A 57 -8.03 -23.59 -16.14
C ASP A 57 -9.49 -23.63 -15.64
N LYS A 58 -9.70 -23.89 -14.35
CA LYS A 58 -11.00 -23.98 -13.70
C LYS A 58 -11.07 -22.97 -12.57
N VAL A 59 -12.05 -22.06 -12.68
CA VAL A 59 -12.44 -21.16 -11.59
C VAL A 59 -13.59 -21.83 -10.85
N GLU A 60 -13.28 -22.48 -9.74
CA GLU A 60 -14.32 -23.01 -8.85
C GLU A 60 -14.94 -21.84 -8.07
N ALA A 61 -16.28 -21.80 -8.02
CA ALA A 61 -16.96 -20.82 -7.18
C ALA A 61 -16.54 -21.03 -5.73
N ALA A 62 -16.17 -19.95 -5.04
CA ALA A 62 -15.80 -20.02 -3.63
C ALA A 62 -16.92 -20.71 -2.85
N THR A 63 -16.59 -21.83 -2.20
CA THR A 63 -17.54 -22.56 -1.37
C THR A 63 -17.93 -21.69 -0.19
N ASP A 64 -19.24 -21.55 0.03
CA ASP A 64 -19.80 -20.74 1.11
C ASP A 64 -19.32 -21.25 2.48
N GLN A 65 -18.32 -20.55 3.03
CA GLN A 65 -17.76 -20.88 4.34
C GLN A 65 -18.71 -20.52 5.49
N SER A 66 -19.79 -19.77 5.23
CA SER A 66 -20.73 -19.38 6.28
C SER A 66 -21.50 -20.56 6.87
N VAL A 67 -21.72 -21.63 6.09
CA VAL A 67 -22.37 -22.86 6.56
C VAL A 67 -21.49 -23.64 7.53
N HIS A 68 -20.17 -23.49 7.40
CA HIS A 68 -19.19 -24.09 8.32
C HIS A 68 -18.83 -23.18 9.49
N TYR A 69 -19.41 -21.97 9.54
CA TYR A 69 -19.14 -21.00 10.57
C TYR A 69 -20.09 -21.19 11.76
N ASP A 70 -19.66 -21.97 12.76
CA ASP A 70 -20.39 -22.27 14.01
C ASP A 70 -20.36 -21.10 15.03
N GLY A 71 -20.19 -19.86 14.56
CA GLY A 71 -20.28 -18.67 15.42
C GLY A 71 -19.23 -18.54 16.53
N VAL A 72 -18.15 -19.34 16.53
CA VAL A 72 -17.04 -19.14 17.46
C VAL A 72 -16.13 -18.04 16.91
N THR A 73 -16.47 -16.79 17.21
CA THR A 73 -15.48 -15.70 17.23
C THR A 73 -14.49 -16.02 18.34
N ALA A 74 -13.38 -16.64 17.96
CA ALA A 74 -12.20 -16.80 18.78
C ALA A 74 -11.58 -15.43 19.10
N GLU A 75 -12.12 -14.79 20.14
CA GLU A 75 -11.23 -14.31 21.19
C GLU A 75 -10.55 -15.60 21.73
N ALA A 76 -9.27 -15.80 21.41
CA ALA A 76 -8.44 -17.00 21.65
C ALA A 76 -8.29 -18.00 20.46
N GLY A 77 -7.27 -17.70 19.65
CA GLY A 77 -6.32 -18.63 19.05
C GLY A 77 -6.81 -19.97 18.51
N VAL A 78 -6.84 -20.11 17.17
CA VAL A 78 -6.53 -21.38 16.52
C VAL A 78 -5.67 -21.14 15.27
N SER A 79 -4.50 -21.74 15.33
CA SER A 79 -3.54 -22.02 14.27
C SER A 79 -4.18 -22.60 13.01
N VAL A 80 -3.96 -21.97 11.86
CA VAL A 80 -3.93 -22.66 10.56
C VAL A 80 -2.48 -22.75 10.13
N SER A 81 -1.92 -23.94 10.32
CA SER A 81 -0.62 -24.35 9.81
C SER A 81 -0.64 -24.34 8.28
N LEU A 82 -0.15 -23.27 7.66
CA LEU A 82 0.47 -23.32 6.35
C LEU A 82 1.98 -23.28 6.57
N SER A 83 2.59 -24.46 6.58
CA SER A 83 4.02 -24.61 6.49
C SER A 83 4.44 -24.48 5.03
N GLU A 84 5.18 -23.43 4.67
CA GLU A 84 6.29 -23.57 3.72
C GLU A 84 7.38 -22.51 3.94
N ALA A 85 8.49 -23.01 4.47
CA ALA A 85 9.89 -22.59 4.44
C ALA A 85 10.30 -21.15 4.03
N VAL A 86 11.11 -20.54 4.90
CA VAL A 86 12.49 -19.99 4.70
C VAL A 86 12.77 -19.18 5.98
N ALA A 87 13.37 -19.77 7.01
CA ALA A 87 14.81 -19.93 7.25
C ALA A 87 15.59 -18.59 7.34
N GLU A 88 16.40 -18.50 8.39
CA GLU A 88 17.40 -17.46 8.72
C GLU A 88 16.83 -16.22 9.43
N SER A 89 17.28 -15.79 10.60
CA SER A 89 18.38 -16.23 11.47
C SER A 89 18.17 -15.56 12.85
N GLU A 90 18.41 -16.33 13.90
CA GLU A 90 18.41 -15.89 15.30
C GLU A 90 19.72 -15.16 15.61
N GLU A 91 19.65 -14.06 16.37
CA GLU A 91 20.64 -13.60 17.37
C GLU A 91 20.09 -12.31 18.03
N GLU A 92 19.38 -12.43 19.17
CA GLU A 92 19.88 -12.40 20.56
C GLU A 92 19.90 -10.97 21.14
N VAL A 93 18.93 -10.63 22.00
CA VAL A 93 19.15 -10.19 23.40
C VAL A 93 17.83 -10.00 24.18
N GLU A 94 17.78 -10.67 25.34
CA GLU A 94 16.99 -10.41 26.55
C GLU A 94 15.52 -10.89 26.62
N ALA A 95 15.36 -11.99 27.38
CA ALA A 95 14.26 -12.33 28.28
C ALA A 95 12.81 -12.32 27.74
N GLN A 96 12.38 -13.53 27.33
CA GLN A 96 11.08 -14.14 27.69
C GLN A 96 9.82 -13.27 27.57
N ASP A 97 9.54 -12.83 26.35
CA ASP A 97 8.16 -12.77 25.86
C ASP A 97 8.22 -13.07 24.37
N ALA A 98 7.45 -14.06 23.90
CA ALA A 98 7.38 -14.37 22.48
C ALA A 98 6.72 -13.19 21.76
N PHE A 99 7.53 -12.24 21.27
CA PHE A 99 7.04 -11.11 20.50
C PHE A 99 7.33 -11.28 19.01
N THR A 100 6.43 -10.77 18.18
CA THR A 100 6.56 -10.74 16.72
C THR A 100 6.65 -9.29 16.26
N TRP A 101 7.56 -8.99 15.35
CA TRP A 101 7.63 -7.70 14.69
C TRP A 101 6.51 -7.58 13.65
N VAL A 102 5.72 -6.51 13.74
CA VAL A 102 4.63 -6.21 12.78
C VAL A 102 4.90 -4.87 12.14
N HIS A 103 4.97 -4.83 10.82
CA HIS A 103 5.06 -3.59 10.04
C HIS A 103 3.68 -2.94 9.94
N HIS A 104 3.60 -1.64 10.23
CA HIS A 104 2.37 -0.85 10.20
C HIS A 104 2.36 0.16 9.04
N THR A 105 1.20 0.75 8.72
CA THR A 105 1.03 1.63 7.54
C THR A 105 1.73 2.98 7.65
N ASP A 106 2.19 3.34 8.85
CA ASP A 106 2.96 4.55 9.15
C ASP A 106 4.46 4.41 8.83
N GLY A 107 4.91 3.23 8.40
CA GLY A 107 6.31 2.95 8.06
C GLY A 107 7.16 2.49 9.24
N TYR A 108 6.56 2.29 10.41
CA TYR A 108 7.24 1.78 11.60
C TYR A 108 6.92 0.30 11.86
N HIS A 109 7.75 -0.33 12.69
CA HIS A 109 7.56 -1.67 13.19
C HIS A 109 7.24 -1.63 14.68
N TYR A 110 6.28 -2.45 15.09
CA TYR A 110 5.85 -2.57 16.47
C TYR A 110 6.07 -3.99 16.96
N LYS A 111 6.47 -4.12 18.23
CA LYS A 111 6.57 -5.42 18.90
C LYS A 111 5.18 -5.85 19.36
N ARG A 112 4.67 -6.95 18.80
CA ARG A 112 3.42 -7.59 19.24
C ARG A 112 3.75 -8.73 20.20
N ARG A 113 3.28 -8.67 21.44
CA ARG A 113 3.48 -9.71 22.46
C ARG A 113 2.54 -10.91 22.23
N ALA A 114 2.72 -11.97 23.03
CA ALA A 114 1.94 -13.21 22.94
C ALA A 114 0.45 -13.03 23.31
N ASP A 115 0.12 -12.01 24.09
CA ASP A 115 -1.25 -11.60 24.44
C ASP A 115 -1.94 -10.83 23.29
N GLY A 116 -1.23 -10.54 22.20
CA GLY A 116 -1.72 -9.71 21.09
C GLY A 116 -1.60 -8.20 21.34
N SER A 117 -1.13 -7.78 22.52
CA SER A 117 -0.86 -6.36 22.80
C SER A 117 0.36 -5.90 22.03
N PHE A 118 0.35 -4.62 21.64
CA PHE A 118 1.49 -3.96 21.01
C PHE A 118 2.24 -3.08 22.02
N GLU A 119 3.56 -2.99 21.87
CA GLU A 119 4.32 -1.94 22.53
C GLU A 119 4.09 -0.59 21.84
N PRO A 120 3.88 0.51 22.60
CA PRO A 120 3.66 1.83 22.02
C PRO A 120 4.91 2.44 21.39
N THR A 121 6.08 1.84 21.59
CA THR A 121 7.36 2.35 21.09
C THR A 121 7.56 1.98 19.62
N PRO A 122 7.56 2.95 18.69
CA PRO A 122 7.83 2.69 17.28
C PRO A 122 9.30 2.31 17.04
N HIS A 123 9.55 1.42 16.09
CA HIS A 123 10.91 1.04 15.67
C HIS A 123 11.08 1.15 14.16
N THR A 124 12.29 1.45 13.70
CA THR A 124 12.68 1.42 12.28
C THR A 124 13.56 0.23 11.98
N LYS A 125 13.42 -0.35 10.78
CA LYS A 125 14.28 -1.44 10.30
C LYS A 125 15.50 -0.85 9.58
N ASN A 126 16.70 -1.17 10.06
CA ASN A 126 17.95 -0.75 9.45
C ASN A 126 18.29 -1.61 8.22
N GLN A 127 19.28 -1.19 7.43
CA GLN A 127 19.75 -1.95 6.26
C GLN A 127 20.29 -3.33 6.64
N ASP A 128 20.83 -3.45 7.87
CA ASP A 128 21.35 -4.70 8.44
C ASP A 128 20.23 -5.63 8.96
N GLY A 129 18.96 -5.25 8.82
CA GLY A 129 17.81 -6.03 9.28
C GLY A 129 17.45 -5.82 10.76
N THR A 130 18.31 -5.17 11.54
CA THR A 130 18.09 -4.84 12.95
C THR A 130 17.01 -3.77 13.13
N TYR A 131 16.26 -3.85 14.25
CA TYR A 131 15.28 -2.85 14.63
C TYR A 131 15.86 -1.87 15.67
N SER A 132 15.66 -0.57 15.46
CA SER A 132 16.05 0.48 16.40
C SER A 132 14.85 1.34 16.78
N PRO A 133 14.68 1.72 18.05
CA PRO A 133 13.57 2.57 18.46
C PRO A 133 13.66 3.92 17.76
N TYR A 134 12.52 4.39 17.24
CA TYR A 134 12.40 5.72 16.68
C TYR A 134 12.29 6.71 17.83
N ALA A 135 13.37 7.48 18.06
CA ALA A 135 13.50 8.49 19.10
C ALA A 135 13.48 9.90 18.50
#